data_AF-A0A0F9RZC4-F1
#
_entry.id   AF-A0A0F9RZC4-F1
#
_cell.length_a   1.000
_cell.length_b   1.000
_cell.length_c   1.000
_cell.angle_alpha   90.00
_cell.angle_beta   90.00
_cell.angle_gamma   90.00
#
_symmetry.space_group_name_H-M   'P 1'
#
loop_
_entity.id
_entity.type
_entity.pdbx_description
1 polymer ?
#
loop_
_entity_poly.entity_id
_entity_poly.type
_entity_poly.pdbx_seq_one_letter_code
_entity_poly.pdbx_strand_id
1 'polypeptide(L)'
;MLRDDIKQTQIKSAQDELNAIRALLTDEEKEALFFVMSGKADIMDNKGLWEKLYGFYWTGMPYGTAKARTGDPAEWIYDQLVDLLN
;
A
#
# COMPACT_ATOMS: atom_id res chain seq x y z
N MET A 1 10.10 13.41 -29.19
CA MET A 1 8.86 12.71 -28.81
C MET A 1 9.20 11.50 -27.95
N LEU A 2 9.65 11.69 -26.71
CA LEU A 2 10.10 10.59 -25.82
C LEU A 2 9.54 10.72 -24.39
N ARG A 3 8.48 11.50 -24.20
CA ARG A 3 7.93 11.83 -22.88
C ARG A 3 6.57 11.21 -22.58
N ASP A 4 5.89 10.66 -23.59
CA ASP A 4 4.52 10.18 -23.46
C ASP A 4 4.46 8.70 -23.05
N ASP A 5 5.43 7.89 -23.51
CA ASP A 5 5.47 6.44 -23.24
C ASP A 5 5.82 6.13 -21.77
N ILE A 6 6.75 6.89 -21.17
CA ILE A 6 7.16 6.71 -19.76
C ILE A 6 6.00 6.98 -18.80
N LYS A 7 5.16 7.99 -19.12
CA LYS A 7 3.98 8.30 -18.32
C LYS A 7 2.93 7.20 -18.41
N GLN A 8 2.67 6.67 -19.60
CA GLN A 8 1.69 5.59 -19.77
C GLN A 8 2.11 4.29 -19.04
N THR A 9 3.40 3.95 -19.03
CA THR A 9 3.87 2.76 -18.31
C THR A 9 3.76 2.91 -16.79
N GLN A 10 4.16 4.06 -16.22
CA GLN A 10 4.03 4.30 -14.77
C GLN A 10 2.57 4.43 -14.30
N ILE A 11 1.73 5.12 -15.07
CA ILE A 11 0.31 5.30 -14.73
C ILE A 11 -0.43 3.96 -14.74
N LYS A 12 -0.07 3.04 -15.64
CA LYS A 12 -0.68 1.72 -15.72
C LYS A 12 -0.32 0.83 -14.52
N SER A 13 0.94 0.84 -14.09
CA SER A 13 1.37 0.00 -12.94
C SER A 13 0.78 0.46 -11.60
N ALA A 14 0.76 1.77 -11.33
CA ALA A 14 0.17 2.31 -10.11
C ALA A 14 -1.35 2.08 -10.05
N GLN A 15 -2.04 2.26 -11.19
CA GLN A 15 -3.47 2.01 -11.24
C GLN A 15 -3.82 0.52 -11.10
N ASP A 16 -3.02 -0.37 -11.68
CA ASP A 16 -3.17 -1.82 -11.55
C ASP A 16 -2.95 -2.28 -10.10
N GLU A 17 -1.94 -1.73 -9.42
CA GLU A 17 -1.66 -1.98 -8.01
C GLU A 17 -2.80 -1.51 -7.11
N LEU A 18 -3.29 -0.28 -7.32
CA LEU A 18 -4.44 0.25 -6.59
C LEU A 18 -5.69 -0.61 -6.80
N ASN A 19 -5.91 -1.11 -8.01
CA ASN A 19 -7.02 -2.02 -8.31
C ASN A 19 -6.85 -3.37 -7.60
N ALA A 20 -5.64 -3.92 -7.54
CA ALA A 20 -5.35 -5.16 -6.84
C ALA A 20 -5.60 -5.03 -5.33
N ILE A 21 -5.13 -3.94 -4.71
CA ILE A 21 -5.39 -3.64 -3.29
C ILE A 21 -6.90 -3.52 -3.06
N ARG A 22 -7.61 -2.76 -3.89
CA ARG A 22 -9.07 -2.61 -3.77
C ARG A 22 -9.83 -3.94 -3.93
N ALA A 23 -9.34 -4.86 -4.76
CA ALA A 23 -9.94 -6.17 -4.94
C ALA A 23 -9.65 -7.12 -3.76
N LEU A 24 -8.54 -6.92 -3.04
CA LEU A 24 -8.15 -7.70 -1.87
C LEU A 24 -8.96 -7.33 -0.61
N LEU A 25 -9.32 -6.06 -0.48
CA LEU A 25 -9.96 -5.52 0.72
C LEU A 25 -11.49 -5.66 0.68
N THR A 26 -12.10 -5.92 1.84
CA THR A 26 -13.54 -5.80 2.06
C THR A 26 -13.95 -4.33 2.10
N ASP A 27 -15.25 -4.04 2.09
CA ASP A 27 -15.73 -2.66 2.17
C ASP A 27 -15.37 -2.02 3.53
N GLU A 28 -15.46 -2.77 4.63
CA GLU A 28 -15.02 -2.33 5.96
C GLU A 28 -13.51 -2.02 5.99
N GLU A 29 -12.68 -2.84 5.35
CA GLU A 29 -11.23 -2.61 5.30
C GLU A 29 -10.86 -1.44 4.39
N LYS A 30 -11.64 -1.17 3.33
CA LYS A 30 -11.47 0.05 2.51
C LYS A 30 -11.82 1.30 3.30
N GLU A 31 -12.87 1.26 4.13
CA GLU A 31 -13.19 2.35 5.05
C GLU A 31 -12.08 2.55 6.08
N ALA A 32 -11.57 1.47 6.67
CA ALA A 32 -10.42 1.53 7.57
C ALA A 32 -9.19 2.15 6.88
N LEU A 33 -8.88 1.71 5.65
CA LEU A 33 -7.80 2.29 4.85
C LEU A 33 -8.01 3.79 4.62
N PHE A 34 -9.24 4.24 4.33
CA PHE A 34 -9.54 5.66 4.21
C PHE A 34 -9.26 6.43 5.50
N PHE A 35 -9.62 5.90 6.67
CA PHE A 35 -9.31 6.53 7.95
C PHE A 35 -7.81 6.62 8.20
N VAL A 36 -7.05 5.56 7.88
CA VAL A 36 -5.59 5.53 7.96
C VAL A 36 -4.97 6.61 7.06
N MET A 37 -5.37 6.66 5.79
CA MET A 37 -4.87 7.67 4.84
C MET A 37 -5.26 9.10 5.22
N SER A 38 -6.35 9.28 5.97
CA SER A 38 -6.76 10.58 6.51
C SER A 38 -6.04 10.98 7.81
N GLY A 39 -5.15 10.13 8.34
CA GLY A 39 -4.45 10.35 9.60
C GLY A 39 -5.34 10.21 10.84
N LYS A 40 -6.48 9.52 10.73
CA LYS A 40 -7.47 9.35 11.81
C LYS A 40 -7.39 7.98 12.49
N ALA A 41 -6.61 7.05 11.97
CA ALA A 41 -6.40 5.70 12.50
C ALA A 41 -4.99 5.21 12.14
N ASP A 42 -4.50 4.21 12.87
CA ASP A 42 -3.28 3.47 12.55
C ASP A 42 -3.59 2.25 11.67
N ILE A 43 -2.69 1.87 10.77
CA ILE A 43 -2.84 0.69 9.93
C ILE A 43 -2.98 -0.60 10.76
N MET A 44 -2.39 -0.63 11.95
CA MET A 44 -2.47 -1.75 12.89
C MET A 44 -3.78 -1.79 13.69
N ASP A 45 -4.59 -0.73 13.68
CA ASP A 45 -5.88 -0.71 14.40
C ASP A 45 -6.89 -1.70 13.78
N ASN A 46 -6.77 -1.97 12.48
CA ASN A 46 -7.55 -3.00 11.80
C ASN A 46 -6.63 -4.16 11.39
N LYS A 47 -6.67 -5.25 12.17
CA LYS A 47 -5.85 -6.44 11.95
C LYS A 47 -6.05 -7.08 10.56
N GLY A 48 -7.27 -7.08 10.02
CA GLY A 48 -7.56 -7.67 8.72
C GLY A 48 -6.94 -6.87 7.57
N LEU A 49 -7.10 -5.55 7.63
CA LEU A 49 -6.43 -4.61 6.72
C LEU A 49 -4.91 -4.78 6.78
N TRP A 50 -4.35 -4.78 7.99
CA TRP A 50 -2.92 -4.96 8.23
C TRP A 50 -2.38 -6.25 7.59
N GLU A 51 -2.97 -7.40 7.92
CA GLU A 51 -2.50 -8.70 7.45
C GLU A 51 -2.55 -8.82 5.91
N LYS A 52 -3.59 -8.26 5.29
CA LYS A 52 -3.77 -8.28 3.83
C LYS A 52 -2.73 -7.41 3.13
N LEU A 53 -2.55 -6.17 3.59
CA LEU A 53 -1.56 -5.27 3.01
C LEU A 53 -0.14 -5.80 3.23
N TYR A 54 0.15 -6.31 4.43
CA TYR A 54 1.43 -6.94 4.71
C TYR A 54 1.69 -8.15 3.81
N GLY A 55 0.69 -9.01 3.61
CA GLY A 55 0.79 -10.15 2.70
C GLY A 55 0.98 -9.73 1.24
N PHE A 56 0.28 -8.68 0.80
CA PHE A 56 0.41 -8.11 -0.55
C PHE A 56 1.83 -7.60 -0.82
N TYR A 57 2.39 -6.86 0.14
CA TYR A 57 3.72 -6.26 -0.01
C TYR A 57 4.89 -7.15 0.42
N TRP A 58 4.64 -8.31 1.03
CA TRP A 58 5.68 -9.18 1.62
C TRP A 58 6.86 -9.48 0.68
N THR A 59 6.58 -9.72 -0.60
CA THR A 59 7.61 -10.06 -1.60
C THR A 59 8.33 -8.84 -2.16
N GLY A 60 7.72 -7.66 -2.10
CA GLY A 60 8.31 -6.39 -2.55
C GLY A 60 9.03 -5.62 -1.44
N MET A 61 8.73 -5.92 -0.17
CA MET A 61 9.30 -5.24 0.98
C MET A 61 10.75 -5.68 1.24
N PRO A 62 11.67 -4.77 1.60
CA PRO A 62 13.01 -5.15 2.04
C PRO A 62 12.96 -6.13 3.21
N TYR A 63 13.69 -7.24 3.12
CA TYR A 63 13.62 -8.31 4.12
C TYR A 63 13.89 -7.84 5.56
N GLY A 64 14.84 -6.91 5.74
CA GLY A 64 15.14 -6.33 7.05
C GLY A 64 13.96 -5.53 7.63
N THR A 65 13.26 -4.77 6.79
CA THR A 65 12.02 -4.07 7.15
C THR A 65 10.92 -5.07 7.45
N ALA A 66 10.68 -6.05 6.56
CA ALA A 66 9.65 -7.09 6.72
C ALA A 66 9.83 -7.94 7.99
N LYS A 67 11.05 -8.03 8.53
CA LYS A 67 11.34 -8.69 9.80
C LYS A 67 11.39 -7.73 11.00
N ALA A 68 11.01 -6.47 10.84
CA ALA A 68 11.11 -5.42 11.83
C ALA A 68 12.53 -5.29 12.44
N ARG A 69 13.58 -5.54 11.62
CA ARG A 69 15.00 -5.52 12.04
C ARG A 69 15.69 -4.20 11.69
N THR A 70 15.39 -3.66 10.51
CA THR A 70 16.05 -2.46 9.97
C THR A 70 15.08 -1.32 9.67
N GLY A 71 13.78 -1.53 9.93
CA GLY A 71 12.69 -0.58 9.68
C GLY A 71 11.37 -1.17 10.14
N ASP A 72 10.31 -0.36 10.13
CA ASP A 72 8.96 -0.79 10.51
C ASP A 72 8.14 -1.18 9.26
N PRO A 73 7.63 -2.42 9.17
CA PRO A 73 6.67 -2.82 8.15
C PRO A 73 5.46 -1.89 7.99
N ALA A 74 4.91 -1.37 9.09
CA ALA A 74 3.72 -0.52 9.09
C ALA A 74 4.01 0.84 8.44
N GLU A 75 5.12 1.47 8.85
CA GLU A 75 5.60 2.73 8.28
C GLU A 75 5.91 2.57 6.78
N TRP A 76 6.61 1.50 6.40
CA TRP A 76 6.96 1.26 4.99
C TRP A 76 5.72 1.07 4.11
N ILE A 77 4.71 0.31 4.58
CA ILE A 77 3.46 0.12 3.83
C ILE A 77 2.68 1.44 3.74
N TYR A 78 2.67 2.23 4.81
CA TYR A 78 2.05 3.55 4.78
C TYR A 78 2.69 4.44 3.71
N ASP A 79 4.02 4.48 3.64
CA ASP A 79 4.75 5.25 2.62
C ASP A 79 4.38 4.79 1.20
N GLN A 80 4.30 3.48 0.95
CA GLN A 80 3.87 2.96 -0.35
C GLN A 80 2.45 3.41 -0.70
N LEU A 81 1.52 3.40 0.26
CA LEU A 81 0.14 3.83 0.05
C LEU A 81 0.05 5.34 -0.22
N VAL A 82 0.86 6.14 0.47
CA VAL A 82 0.96 7.59 0.23
C VAL A 82 1.48 7.86 -1.18
N ASP A 83 2.54 7.18 -1.62
CA ASP A 83 3.09 7.31 -2.97
C ASP A 83 2.10 6.85 -4.05
N LEU A 84 1.30 5.82 -3.76
CA LEU A 84 0.31 5.27 -4.68
C LEU A 84 -0.92 6.16 -4.86
N LEU A 85 -1.28 6.94 -3.83
CA LEU A 85 -2.51 7.74 -3.77
C LEU A 85 -2.29 9.25 -3.98
N ASN A 86 -1.04 9.69 -4.11
CA ASN A 86 -0.65 11.07 -4.45
C ASN A 86 -0.55 11.30 -5.96
#